data_AF-A0A957EPN8-F1
#
_entry.id   AF-A0A957EPN8-F1
#
_cell.length_a   1.000
_cell.length_b   1.000
_cell.length_c   1.000
_cell.angle_alpha   90.00
_cell.angle_beta   90.00
_cell.angle_gamma   90.00
#
_symmetry.space_group_name_H-M   'P 1'
#
loop_
_entity.id
_entity.type
_entity.pdbx_description
1 polymer ?
#
loop_
_entity_poly.entity_id
_entity_poly.type
_entity_poly.pdbx_seq_one_letter_code
_entity_poly.pdbx_strand_id
1 'polypeptide(L)' 'MTDEDIDLSEAPEITPEMFAKAVITTGLEPKPNKQQLTIRIDSDVLTWFRGQGRGYQTTINALLRAYMEAHQQV' A
#
# COMPACT_ATOMS: atom_id res chain seq x y z
N MET A 1 -33.96 -13.80 8.47
CA MET A 1 -32.89 -13.72 7.47
C MET A 1 -32.24 -15.08 7.47
N THR A 2 -32.50 -15.85 6.43
CA THR A 2 -31.80 -17.11 6.13
C THR A 2 -30.74 -16.83 5.08
N ASP A 3 -29.80 -17.76 4.88
CA ASP A 3 -28.76 -17.62 3.86
C ASP A 3 -29.35 -17.47 2.44
N GLU A 4 -30.57 -17.93 2.21
CA GLU A 4 -31.30 -17.79 0.94
C GLU A 4 -31.73 -16.34 0.65
N ASP A 5 -31.77 -15.48 1.66
CA ASP A 5 -32.13 -14.06 1.53
C ASP A 5 -30.93 -13.19 1.05
N ILE A 6 -29.74 -13.77 0.87
CA ILE A 6 -28.51 -13.06 0.50
C ILE A 6 -28.43 -12.87 -1.02
N ASP A 7 -28.38 -11.62 -1.49
CA ASP A 7 -28.14 -11.28 -2.89
C ASP A 7 -26.66 -11.44 -3.27
N LEU A 8 -26.39 -12.33 -4.22
CA LEU A 8 -25.04 -12.67 -4.69
C LEU A 8 -24.75 -12.13 -6.10
N SER A 9 -25.60 -11.26 -6.64
CA SER A 9 -25.44 -10.70 -8.00
C SER A 9 -24.09 -10.00 -8.23
N GLU A 10 -23.58 -9.29 -7.21
CA GLU A 10 -22.29 -8.57 -7.26
C GLU A 10 -21.09 -9.43 -6.80
N ALA A 11 -21.34 -10.53 -6.11
CA ALA A 11 -20.33 -11.39 -5.50
C ALA A 11 -20.73 -12.86 -5.69
N PRO A 12 -20.61 -13.40 -6.92
CA PRO A 12 -20.99 -14.77 -7.20
C PRO A 12 -20.12 -15.74 -6.39
N GLU A 13 -20.71 -16.87 -6.01
CA GLU A 13 -19.99 -17.88 -5.24
C GLU A 13 -18.78 -18.42 -5.99
N ILE A 14 -17.68 -18.63 -5.26
CA ILE A 14 -16.50 -19.30 -5.80
C ILE A 14 -16.89 -20.74 -6.14
N THR A 15 -16.83 -21.06 -7.43
CA THR A 15 -16.95 -22.45 -7.88
C THR A 15 -15.62 -23.19 -7.68
N PRO A 16 -15.64 -24.54 -7.57
CA PRO A 16 -14.42 -25.33 -7.52
C PRO A 16 -13.48 -25.08 -8.72
N GLU A 17 -14.04 -24.82 -9.90
CA GLU A 17 -13.29 -24.53 -11.13
C GLU A 17 -12.59 -23.17 -11.08
N MET A 18 -13.25 -22.15 -10.49
CA MET A 18 -12.64 -20.85 -10.23
C MET A 18 -11.51 -20.97 -9.22
N PHE A 19 -11.73 -21.75 -8.15
CA PHE A 19 -10.73 -21.99 -7.12
C PHE A 19 -9.49 -22.71 -7.67
N ALA A 20 -9.67 -23.70 -8.56
CA ALA A 20 -8.57 -24.41 -9.20
C ALA A 20 -7.68 -23.52 -10.09
N LYS A 21 -8.21 -22.39 -10.59
CA LYS A 21 -7.48 -21.41 -11.40
C LYS A 21 -6.93 -20.24 -10.58
N ALA A 22 -7.14 -20.24 -9.26
CA ALA A 22 -6.67 -19.16 -8.41
C ALA A 22 -5.13 -19.12 -8.40
N VAL A 23 -4.58 -17.92 -8.60
CA VAL A 23 -3.14 -17.68 -8.46
C VAL A 23 -2.84 -17.59 -6.96
N ILE A 24 -2.24 -18.63 -6.42
CA ILE A 24 -1.79 -18.63 -5.02
C ILE A 24 -0.48 -17.84 -4.95
N THR A 25 -0.52 -16.62 -4.40
CA THR A 25 0.69 -15.87 -4.04
C THR A 25 1.19 -16.37 -2.69
N THR A 26 1.83 -17.54 -2.68
CA THR A 26 2.48 -18.08 -1.48
C THR A 26 3.86 -17.42 -1.32
N GLY A 27 4.20 -16.95 -0.12
CA GLY A 27 5.54 -16.42 0.18
C GLY A 27 5.76 -14.93 -0.10
N LEU A 28 4.70 -14.11 -0.13
CA LEU A 28 4.87 -12.66 -0.03
C LEU A 28 5.48 -12.34 1.34
N GLU A 29 6.76 -11.98 1.37
CA GLU A 29 7.37 -11.44 2.57
C GLU A 29 6.56 -10.20 3.00
N PRO A 30 6.02 -10.18 4.23
CA PRO A 30 5.33 -9.01 4.72
C PRO A 30 6.34 -7.86 4.74
N LYS A 31 6.12 -6.85 3.88
CA LYS A 31 6.93 -5.64 3.93
C LYS A 31 6.81 -5.05 5.34
N PRO A 32 7.93 -4.67 5.98
CA PRO A 32 7.88 -4.06 7.29
C PRO A 32 6.93 -2.86 7.26
N ASN A 33 6.05 -2.81 8.25
CA ASN A 33 5.02 -1.78 8.33
C ASN A 33 5.66 -0.39 8.41
N LYS A 34 5.15 0.55 7.61
CA LYS A 34 5.49 1.96 7.75
C LYS A 34 5.05 2.43 9.13
N GLN A 35 5.93 3.07 9.87
CA GLN A 35 5.57 3.69 11.15
C GLN A 35 4.98 5.07 10.91
N GLN A 36 3.83 5.35 11.52
CA GLN A 36 3.26 6.69 11.53
C GLN A 36 4.02 7.55 12.54
N LEU A 37 4.57 8.67 12.08
CA LEU A 37 5.25 9.64 12.91
C LEU A 37 4.84 11.06 12.51
N THR A 38 4.87 11.99 13.46
CA THR A 38 4.61 13.41 13.19
C THR A 38 5.93 14.16 13.18
N ILE A 39 6.32 14.71 12.02
CA ILE A 39 7.50 15.57 11.86
C ILE A 39 7.10 16.94 11.34
N ARG A 40 7.94 17.93 11.62
CA ARG A 40 7.85 19.25 11.01
C ARG A 40 8.69 19.24 9.73
N ILE A 41 8.12 19.77 8.66
CA ILE A 41 8.76 20.00 7.38
C ILE A 41 8.51 21.46 7.04
N ASP A 42 9.51 22.13 6.45
CA ASP A 42 9.38 23.51 6.01
C ASP A 42 8.20 23.67 5.03
N SER A 43 7.51 24.81 5.15
CA SER A 43 6.24 25.05 4.48
C SER A 43 6.38 25.08 2.95
N ASP A 44 7.48 25.62 2.45
CA ASP A 44 7.83 25.70 1.04
C ASP A 44 8.14 24.32 0.46
N VAL A 45 8.92 23.51 1.18
CA VAL A 45 9.23 22.12 0.83
C VAL A 45 7.94 21.29 0.74
N LEU A 46 7.08 21.39 1.75
CA LEU A 46 5.80 20.67 1.75
C LEU A 46 4.88 21.12 0.60
N THR A 47 4.85 22.42 0.32
CA THR A 47 4.06 22.99 -0.80
C THR A 47 4.56 22.46 -2.14
N TRP A 48 5.88 22.42 -2.34
CA TRP A 48 6.49 21.88 -3.56
C TRP A 48 6.13 20.41 -3.78
N PHE A 49 6.22 19.57 -2.73
CA PHE A 49 5.83 18.15 -2.83
C PHE A 49 4.34 17.97 -3.10
N ARG A 50 3.47 18.77 -2.47
CA ARG A 50 2.02 18.73 -2.74
C ARG A 50 1.69 19.11 -4.18
N GLY A 51 2.45 20.03 -4.79
CA GLY A 51 2.32 20.42 -6.20
C GLY A 51 2.55 19.27 -7.20
N GLN A 52 3.23 18.19 -6.79
CA GLN A 52 3.46 17.00 -7.63
C GLN A 52 2.24 16.07 -7.71
N GLY A 53 1.19 16.35 -6.94
CA GLY A 53 -0.08 15.60 -6.97
C GLY A 53 -0.14 14.42 -6.00
N ARG A 54 -0.97 13.43 -6.35
CA ARG A 54 -1.25 12.28 -5.48
C ARG A 54 0.02 11.47 -5.27
N GLY A 55 0.33 11.17 -4.01
CA GLY A 55 1.49 10.34 -3.64
C GLY A 55 2.69 11.13 -3.11
N TYR A 56 2.57 12.44 -2.88
CA TYR A 56 3.66 13.26 -2.35
C TYR A 56 4.32 12.69 -1.07
N GLN A 57 3.53 12.07 -0.17
CA GLN A 57 4.06 11.39 1.03
C GLN A 57 4.94 10.18 0.67
N THR A 58 4.58 9.43 -0.37
CA THR A 58 5.37 8.32 -0.89
C THR A 58 6.70 8.83 -1.46
N THR A 59 6.67 9.96 -2.19
CA THR A 59 7.88 10.59 -2.72
C THR A 59 8.81 11.06 -1.60
N ILE A 60 8.28 11.71 -0.57
CA ILE A 60 9.06 12.10 0.62
C ILE A 60 9.73 10.88 1.25
N ASN A 61 8.99 9.80 1.47
CA ASN A 61 9.54 8.58 2.05
C ASN A 61 10.61 7.92 1.14
N ALA A 62 10.43 7.96 -0.19
CA ALA A 62 11.41 7.44 -1.13
C ALA A 62 12.72 8.23 -1.10
N LEU A 63 12.65 9.56 -0.99
CA LEU A 63 13.82 10.42 -0.88
C LEU A 63 14.58 10.16 0.44
N LEU A 64 13.87 10.05 1.57
CA LEU A 64 14.47 9.73 2.87
C LEU A 64 15.16 8.36 2.84
N ARG A 65 14.55 7.37 2.17
CA ARG A 65 15.15 6.04 1.98
C ARG A 65 16.42 6.10 1.12
N ALA A 66 16.38 6.80 0.00
CA ALA A 66 17.55 6.95 -0.87
C ALA A 66 18.70 7.65 -0.13
N TYR A 67 18.40 8.69 0.66
CA TYR A 67 19.39 9.34 1.51
C TYR A 67 19.97 8.38 2.55
N MET A 68 19.12 7.63 3.25
CA MET A 68 19.55 6.64 4.23
C MET A 68 20.50 5.62 3.60
N GLU A 69 20.10 4.99 2.50
CA GLU A 69 20.89 3.97 1.79
C GLU A 69 22.24 4.50 1.30
N ALA A 70 22.28 5.74 0.80
CA ALA A 70 23.51 6.39 0.37
C ALA A 70 24.49 6.68 1.52
N HIS A 71 23.99 6.84 2.74
CA HIS A 71 24.80 7.15 3.93
C HIS A 71 24.98 5.96 4.87
N GLN A 72 24.50 4.76 4.49
CA GLN A 72 24.55 3.56 5.32
C GLN A 72 25.87 2.77 5.20
N GLN A 73 26.97 3.41 4.83
CA GLN A 73 28.31 2.79 4.85
C GLN A 73 29.05 3.11 6.15
N VAL A 74 28.73 2.35 7.20
CA VAL A 74 29.63 1.99 8.32
C VAL A 74 29.29 0.56 8.76
#